data_AF-A0A6V7HU65-F1
#
_entry.id   AF-A0A6V7HU65-F1
#
_cell.length_a   1.000
_cell.length_b   1.000
_cell.length_c   1.000
_cell.angle_alpha   90.00
_cell.angle_beta   90.00
_cell.angle_gamma   90.00
#
_symmetry.space_group_name_H-M   'P 1'
#
loop_
_entity.id
_entity.type
_entity.pdbx_description
1 polymer ?
#
loop_
_entity_poly.entity_id
_entity_poly.type
_entity_poly.pdbx_seq_one_letter_code
_entity_poly.pdbx_strand_id
1 'polypeptide(L)'
;RYSSVTSDDLWQSLQEAFNKKHVSTYLNIKELMDPWLDQTGYPLINVTRDYRTGLVTIIQSDMMDEKSGNLWMIPINYATSQKPSFEYTEPSHWMMRNNGSLTIYGIDRDDWIIVNIQQT
;
A
#
# COMPACT_ATOMS: atom_id res chain seq x y z
N ARG A 1 -16.08 26.10 16.56
CA ARG A 1 -15.05 25.83 17.59
C ARG A 1 -13.71 26.08 16.89
N TYR A 2 -12.90 27.02 17.35
CA TYR A 2 -11.61 27.34 16.71
C TYR A 2 -10.51 27.10 17.73
N SER A 3 -9.67 26.11 17.47
CA SER A 3 -8.50 25.75 18.26
C SER A 3 -7.45 25.18 17.30
N SER A 4 -6.19 25.20 17.70
CA SER A 4 -5.13 24.50 16.99
C SER A 4 -5.40 23.00 17.00
N VAL A 5 -4.97 22.31 15.94
CA VAL A 5 -5.09 20.85 15.79
C VAL A 5 -3.73 20.25 15.49
N THR A 6 -3.61 18.95 15.73
CA THR A 6 -2.43 18.13 15.49
C THR A 6 -2.74 17.05 14.44
N SER A 7 -1.72 16.35 13.94
CA SER A 7 -1.91 15.22 13.03
C SER A 7 -2.77 14.11 13.66
N ASP A 8 -2.68 13.90 14.97
CA ASP A 8 -3.47 12.90 15.70
C ASP A 8 -4.97 13.21 15.66
N ASP A 9 -5.36 14.49 15.72
CA ASP A 9 -6.76 14.91 15.59
C ASP A 9 -7.33 14.56 14.20
N LEU A 10 -6.50 14.67 13.16
CA LEU A 10 -6.86 14.28 11.79
C LEU A 10 -7.03 12.75 11.69
N TRP A 11 -6.09 11.98 12.23
CA TRP A 11 -6.16 10.51 12.22
C TRP A 11 -7.37 9.98 12.96
N GLN A 12 -7.68 10.54 14.13
CA GLN A 12 -8.88 10.19 14.88
C GLN A 12 -10.14 10.45 14.05
N SER A 13 -10.25 11.63 13.45
CA SER A 13 -11.41 12.01 12.63
C SER A 13 -11.60 11.09 11.43
N LEU A 14 -10.50 10.73 10.74
CA LEU A 14 -10.53 9.78 9.62
C LEU A 14 -10.87 8.37 10.09
N GLN A 15 -10.37 7.93 11.25
CA GLN A 15 -10.65 6.61 11.81
C GLN A 15 -12.13 6.47 12.18
N GLU A 16 -12.72 7.50 12.78
CA GLU A 16 -14.16 7.51 13.09
C GLU A 16 -15.02 7.44 11.83
N ALA A 17 -14.65 8.16 10.78
CA ALA A 17 -15.33 8.10 9.48
C ALA A 17 -15.19 6.72 8.82
N PHE A 18 -14.00 6.13 8.90
CA PHE A 18 -13.72 4.79 8.38
C PHE A 18 -14.54 3.72 9.11
N ASN A 19 -14.56 3.75 10.44
CA ASN A 19 -15.31 2.78 11.26
C ASN A 19 -16.83 2.83 10.97
N LYS A 20 -17.37 4.00 10.61
CA LYS A 20 -18.78 4.17 10.23
C LYS A 20 -19.13 3.55 8.87
N LYS A 21 -18.15 3.34 7.98
CA LYS A 21 -18.39 2.74 6.66
C LYS A 21 -18.60 1.22 6.69
N HIS A 22 -18.58 0.57 7.85
CA HIS A 22 -18.76 -0.89 8.02
C HIS A 22 -17.88 -1.75 7.09
N VAL A 23 -16.67 -1.26 6.81
CA VAL A 23 -15.69 -2.02 6.02
C VAL A 23 -15.19 -3.18 6.87
N SER A 24 -15.17 -4.39 6.31
CA SER A 24 -14.76 -5.63 7.02
C SER A 24 -13.27 -5.70 7.37
N THR A 25 -12.50 -4.70 6.97
CA THR A 25 -11.05 -4.64 7.17
C THR A 25 -10.75 -3.74 8.36
N TYR A 26 -10.12 -4.30 9.40
CA TYR A 26 -9.54 -3.49 10.47
C TYR A 26 -8.28 -2.79 9.95
N LEU A 27 -8.30 -1.46 9.94
CA LEU A 27 -7.18 -0.62 9.54
C LEU A 27 -7.00 0.47 10.59
N ASN A 28 -5.78 0.58 11.14
CA ASN A 28 -5.40 1.68 12.01
C ASN A 28 -4.78 2.79 11.16
N ILE A 29 -5.50 3.90 10.99
CA ILE A 29 -5.07 5.02 10.13
C ILE A 29 -3.84 5.73 10.69
N LYS A 30 -3.69 5.79 12.02
CA LYS A 30 -2.51 6.39 12.63
C LYS A 30 -1.26 5.56 12.30
N GLU A 31 -1.32 4.25 12.52
CA GLU A 31 -0.22 3.34 12.15
C GLU A 31 0.09 3.35 10.66
N LEU A 32 -0.92 3.59 9.82
CA LEU A 32 -0.74 3.79 8.38
C LEU A 32 0.06 5.05 8.08
N MET A 33 -0.28 6.17 8.70
CA MET A 33 0.18 7.50 8.29
C MET A 33 1.45 7.99 9.02
N ASP A 34 1.69 7.55 10.25
CA ASP A 34 2.92 7.90 11.00
C ASP A 34 4.22 7.68 10.18
N PRO A 35 4.44 6.53 9.51
CA PRO A 35 5.65 6.32 8.71
C PRO A 35 5.83 7.31 7.55
N TRP A 36 4.72 7.81 6.99
CA TRP A 36 4.76 8.76 5.86
C TRP A 36 5.08 10.18 6.31
N LEU A 37 4.89 10.50 7.58
CA LEU A 37 5.22 11.80 8.14
C LEU A 37 6.57 11.81 8.87
N ASP A 38 6.90 10.73 9.57
CA ASP A 38 8.04 10.68 10.48
C ASP A 38 9.33 10.19 9.80
N GLN A 39 9.22 9.37 8.74
CA GLN A 39 10.38 8.86 8.02
C GLN A 39 10.75 9.81 6.88
N THR A 40 12.05 10.07 6.73
CA THR A 40 12.56 10.75 5.53
C THR A 40 12.60 9.78 4.36
N GLY A 41 12.22 10.25 3.17
CA GLY A 41 12.13 9.42 1.97
C GLY A 41 10.71 8.92 1.68
N TYR A 42 10.62 7.92 0.83
CA TYR A 42 9.37 7.28 0.42
C TYR A 42 9.66 5.86 -0.08
N PRO A 43 8.67 4.95 -0.06
CA PRO A 43 8.88 3.58 -0.47
C PRO A 43 9.10 3.48 -1.99
N LEU A 44 10.17 2.79 -2.37
CA LEU A 44 10.36 2.22 -3.69
C LEU A 44 9.80 0.79 -3.69
N ILE A 45 8.92 0.50 -4.65
CA ILE A 45 8.30 -0.82 -4.80
C ILE A 45 8.95 -1.59 -5.95
N ASN A 46 9.66 -2.66 -5.61
CA ASN A 46 10.23 -3.59 -6.57
C ASN A 46 9.29 -4.77 -6.78
N VAL A 47 8.75 -4.88 -7.99
CA VAL A 47 7.84 -5.95 -8.41
C VAL A 47 8.62 -6.96 -9.25
N THR A 48 8.85 -8.15 -8.71
CA THR A 48 9.48 -9.26 -9.41
C THR A 48 8.43 -10.30 -9.77
N ARG A 49 8.37 -10.70 -11.04
CA ARG A 49 7.42 -11.71 -11.50
C ARG A 49 8.13 -12.92 -12.07
N ASP A 50 7.71 -14.10 -11.62
CA ASP A 50 8.10 -15.38 -12.19
C ASP A 50 7.01 -15.85 -13.18
N TYR A 51 7.29 -15.69 -14.47
CA TYR A 51 6.41 -16.11 -15.57
C TYR A 51 6.26 -17.64 -15.66
N ARG A 52 7.17 -18.43 -15.08
CA ARG A 52 7.05 -19.90 -15.06
C ARG A 52 6.09 -20.37 -13.98
N THR A 53 6.01 -19.68 -12.84
CA THR A 53 5.14 -20.11 -11.72
C THR A 53 3.86 -19.27 -11.61
N GLY A 54 3.82 -18.07 -12.18
CA GLY A 54 2.73 -17.11 -12.00
C GLY A 54 2.79 -16.34 -10.68
N LEU A 55 3.93 -16.42 -9.97
CA LEU A 55 4.15 -15.74 -8.70
C LEU A 55 4.65 -14.32 -8.93
N VAL A 56 4.10 -13.37 -8.16
CA VAL A 56 4.60 -12.00 -8.10
C VAL A 56 5.07 -11.71 -6.68
N THR A 57 6.32 -11.33 -6.54
CA THR A 57 6.94 -10.90 -5.29
C THR A 57 7.15 -9.39 -5.34
N ILE A 58 6.57 -8.69 -4.37
CA ILE A 58 6.68 -7.25 -4.20
C ILE A 58 7.53 -7.01 -2.95
N ILE A 59 8.58 -6.21 -3.07
CA ILE A 59 9.47 -5.83 -1.96
C ILE A 59 9.53 -4.31 -1.92
N GLN A 60 9.45 -3.74 -0.71
CA GLN A 60 9.70 -2.33 -0.50
C GLN A 60 11.13 -2.06 -0.02
N SER A 61 11.67 -0.92 -0.44
CA SER A 61 12.89 -0.33 0.10
C SER A 61 12.71 1.18 0.21
N ASP A 62 13.55 1.86 0.97
CA ASP A 62 13.58 3.31 1.00
C ASP A 62 14.33 3.86 -0.22
N MET A 63 13.67 4.72 -0.99
CA MET A 63 14.24 5.32 -2.20
C MET A 63 15.42 6.26 -1.90
N MET A 64 15.46 6.89 -0.72
CA MET A 64 16.52 7.83 -0.36
C MET A 64 17.71 7.15 0.31
N ASP A 65 17.47 6.10 1.10
CA ASP A 65 18.52 5.33 1.75
C ASP A 65 18.10 3.87 1.99
N GLU A 66 18.53 2.95 1.12
CA GLU A 66 18.23 1.52 1.24
C GLU A 66 18.65 0.89 2.59
N LYS A 67 19.56 1.53 3.33
CA LYS A 67 20.06 1.04 4.63
C LYS A 67 19.31 1.61 5.83
N SER A 68 18.37 2.53 5.63
CA SER A 68 17.61 3.16 6.71
C SER A 68 16.76 2.16 7.49
N GLY A 69 16.36 1.05 6.85
CA GLY A 69 15.40 0.10 7.41
C GLY A 69 13.98 0.68 7.51
N ASN A 70 13.72 1.83 6.89
CA ASN A 70 12.42 2.44 6.84
C ASN A 70 11.44 1.53 6.11
N LEU A 71 10.29 1.30 6.74
CA LEU A 71 9.19 0.52 6.17
C LEU A 71 7.89 1.28 6.36
N TRP A 72 7.03 1.19 5.36
CA TRP A 72 5.71 1.81 5.31
C TRP A 72 4.64 0.73 5.27
N MET A 73 3.45 1.04 5.80
CA MET A 73 2.26 0.30 5.43
C MET A 73 1.72 0.88 4.12
N ILE A 74 1.57 0.02 3.10
CA ILE A 74 1.33 0.46 1.72
C ILE A 74 0.10 -0.25 1.16
N PRO A 75 -0.94 0.47 0.73
CA PRO A 75 -2.02 -0.11 -0.05
C PRO A 75 -1.49 -0.52 -1.43
N ILE A 76 -1.72 -1.77 -1.82
CA ILE A 76 -1.33 -2.29 -3.12
C ILE A 76 -2.60 -2.60 -3.91
N ASN A 77 -2.69 -2.03 -5.11
CA ASN A 77 -3.65 -2.40 -6.15
C ASN A 77 -2.86 -2.70 -7.45
N TYR A 78 -3.48 -3.43 -8.37
CA TYR A 78 -2.84 -3.78 -9.63
C TYR A 78 -3.87 -4.12 -10.70
N ALA A 79 -3.47 -3.90 -11.96
CA ALA A 79 -4.18 -4.36 -13.15
C ALA A 79 -3.38 -5.45 -13.85
N THR A 80 -4.07 -6.30 -14.62
CA THR A 80 -3.45 -7.30 -15.50
C THR A 80 -4.04 -7.23 -16.90
N SER A 81 -3.48 -7.94 -17.88
CA SER A 81 -4.08 -8.00 -19.23
C SER A 81 -5.47 -8.60 -19.25
N GLN A 82 -5.75 -9.63 -18.45
CA GLN A 82 -7.09 -10.21 -18.34
C GLN A 82 -8.08 -9.28 -17.61
N LYS A 83 -7.58 -8.42 -16.71
CA LYS A 83 -8.39 -7.44 -15.98
C LYS A 83 -7.76 -6.04 -16.12
N PRO A 84 -7.81 -5.43 -17.32
CA PRO A 84 -7.08 -4.20 -17.62
C PRO A 84 -7.88 -2.96 -17.21
N SER A 85 -8.56 -3.00 -16.07
CA SER A 85 -9.26 -1.84 -15.53
C SER A 85 -8.31 -1.02 -14.69
N PHE A 86 -8.14 0.25 -15.06
CA PHE A 86 -7.39 1.24 -14.31
C PHE A 86 -8.30 2.29 -13.67
N GLU A 87 -9.61 2.05 -13.62
CA GLU A 87 -10.58 3.03 -13.11
C GLU A 87 -10.72 2.98 -11.58
N TYR A 88 -10.56 1.78 -10.99
CA TYR A 88 -10.76 1.54 -9.58
C TYR A 88 -9.41 1.47 -8.85
N THR A 89 -9.24 2.30 -7.83
CA THR A 89 -8.00 2.44 -7.06
C THR A 89 -8.08 1.79 -5.68
N GLU A 90 -9.16 1.06 -5.38
CA GLU A 90 -9.31 0.36 -4.11
C GLU A 90 -8.17 -0.64 -3.87
N PRO A 91 -7.56 -0.66 -2.67
CA PRO A 91 -6.47 -1.59 -2.37
C PRO A 91 -6.99 -3.04 -2.41
N SER A 92 -6.30 -3.91 -3.14
CA SER A 92 -6.57 -5.35 -3.09
C SER A 92 -5.76 -6.05 -2.01
N HIS A 93 -4.59 -5.49 -1.66
CA HIS A 93 -3.69 -6.02 -0.65
C HIS A 93 -3.11 -4.88 0.19
N TRP A 94 -2.71 -5.21 1.41
CA TRP A 94 -1.96 -4.31 2.28
C TRP A 94 -0.59 -4.92 2.55
N MET A 95 0.46 -4.19 2.15
CA MET A 95 1.81 -4.52 2.58
C MET A 95 2.00 -3.96 3.99
N MET A 96 2.08 -4.85 4.98
CA MET A 96 2.19 -4.48 6.39
C MET A 96 3.60 -4.02 6.72
N ARG A 97 3.73 -3.02 7.60
CA ARG A 97 5.04 -2.44 7.98
C ARG A 97 6.03 -3.46 8.54
N ASN A 98 5.55 -4.45 9.28
CA ASN A 98 6.38 -5.50 9.86
C ASN A 98 6.91 -6.52 8.83
N ASN A 99 6.40 -6.47 7.60
CA ASN A 99 6.80 -7.34 6.50
C ASN A 99 7.00 -6.49 5.24
N GLY A 100 8.27 -6.15 4.96
CA GLY A 100 8.64 -5.39 3.76
C GLY A 100 8.45 -6.15 2.43
N SER A 101 7.72 -7.27 2.44
CA SER A 101 7.45 -8.08 1.27
C SER A 101 5.99 -8.57 1.22
N LEU A 102 5.47 -8.74 0.01
CA LEU A 102 4.15 -9.28 -0.28
C LEU A 102 4.27 -10.22 -1.48
N THR A 103 3.62 -11.38 -1.39
CA THR A 103 3.52 -12.32 -2.52
C THR A 103 2.09 -12.42 -2.99
N ILE A 104 1.88 -12.21 -4.29
CA ILE A 104 0.59 -12.35 -4.96
C ILE A 104 0.63 -13.63 -5.81
N TYR A 105 -0.40 -14.45 -5.67
CA TYR A 105 -0.56 -15.73 -6.34
C TYR A 105 -1.66 -15.65 -7.41
N GLY A 106 -1.61 -16.57 -8.38
CA GLY A 106 -2.71 -16.76 -9.33
C GLY A 106 -2.78 -15.71 -10.43
N ILE A 107 -1.68 -15.01 -10.72
CA ILE A 107 -1.56 -14.23 -11.94
C ILE A 107 -1.22 -15.20 -13.07
N ASP A 108 -1.97 -15.12 -14.17
CA ASP A 108 -1.72 -15.94 -15.36
C ASP A 108 -0.27 -15.74 -15.84
N ARG A 109 0.33 -16.75 -16.46
CA ARG A 109 1.73 -16.69 -16.90
C ARG A 109 1.92 -15.74 -18.06
N ASP A 110 0.95 -15.63 -18.96
CA ASP A 110 1.05 -14.80 -20.16
C ASP A 110 0.55 -13.38 -19.93
N ASP A 111 0.02 -13.09 -18.73
CA ASP A 111 -0.48 -11.76 -18.41
C ASP A 111 0.66 -10.72 -18.31
N TRP A 112 0.35 -9.43 -18.21
CA TRP A 112 1.24 -8.45 -17.58
C TRP A 112 0.68 -8.04 -16.20
N ILE A 113 1.49 -7.36 -15.38
CA ILE A 113 1.02 -6.73 -14.14
C ILE A 113 1.50 -5.28 -14.07
N ILE A 114 0.58 -4.36 -13.78
CA ILE A 114 0.89 -2.96 -13.49
C ILE A 114 0.35 -2.66 -12.09
N VAL A 115 1.24 -2.28 -11.18
CA VAL A 115 0.95 -1.97 -9.78
C VAL A 115 0.79 -0.45 -9.61
N ASN A 116 0.03 -0.04 -8.61
CA ASN A 116 -0.33 1.36 -8.34
C ASN A 116 -1.12 2.02 -9.48
N ILE A 117 -2.34 1.54 -9.67
CA ILE A 117 -3.32 2.07 -10.62
C ILE A 117 -3.49 3.59 -10.39
N GLN A 118 -3.34 4.37 -11.47
CA GLN A 118 -3.42 5.84 -11.47
C GLN A 118 -2.41 6.58 -10.60
N GLN A 119 -1.37 5.91 -10.09
CA GLN A 119 -0.37 6.54 -9.21
C GLN A 119 -1.04 7.19 -7.97
N THR A 120 -1.84 6.39 -7.27
CA THR A 120 -2.46 6.76 -5.98
C THR A 120 -1.51 6.65 -4.80
#